data_AF-A0AAU8LW70-F1
#
_entry.id   AF-A0AAU8LW70-F1
#
_cell.length_a   1.000
_cell.length_b   1.000
_cell.length_c   1.000
_cell.angle_alpha   90.00
_cell.angle_beta   90.00
_cell.angle_gamma   90.00
#
_symmetry.space_group_name_H-M   'P 1'
#
loop_
_entity.id
_entity.type
_entity.pdbx_description
1 polymer ?
#
loop_
_entity_poly.entity_id
_entity_poly.type
_entity_poly.pdbx_seq_one_letter_code
_entity_poly.pdbx_strand_id
1 'polypeptide(L)'
;MSNIRRKFLRRQIKAGKIKKPSKKINWLGFSAILIAFFALAGTVYFYSSPIATEFVFGKVTMLNDTTSTSGSRRWVVVKLKDGRFVQVALPKQFTFEKGATVKLRKVTTGLFGAELFRFVGYQKNQL
;
A
#
# COMPACT_ATOMS: atom_id res chain seq x y z
N MET A 1 54.21 8.69 -13.12
CA MET A 1 53.92 8.45 -14.56
C MET A 1 54.63 9.51 -15.41
N SER A 2 55.70 9.16 -16.13
CA SER A 2 56.60 10.15 -16.76
C SER A 2 55.94 10.93 -17.91
N ASN A 3 56.33 12.19 -18.09
CA ASN A 3 55.81 13.09 -19.13
C ASN A 3 56.02 12.56 -20.56
N ILE A 4 57.04 11.72 -20.76
CA ILE A 4 57.38 11.09 -22.04
C ILE A 4 56.29 10.08 -22.45
N ARG A 5 55.82 9.25 -21.51
CA ARG A 5 54.75 8.27 -21.78
C ARG A 5 53.44 8.94 -22.19
N ARG A 6 53.08 10.07 -21.56
CA ARG A 6 51.90 10.87 -21.93
C ARG A 6 52.02 11.46 -23.34
N LYS A 7 53.20 11.95 -23.72
CA LYS A 7 53.46 12.54 -25.04
C LYS A 7 53.41 11.48 -26.15
N PHE A 8 53.92 10.28 -25.87
CA PHE A 8 53.86 9.14 -26.79
C PHE A 8 52.43 8.65 -27.02
N LEU A 9 51.64 8.48 -25.96
CA LEU A 9 50.22 8.11 -26.08
C LEU A 9 49.42 9.15 -26.89
N ARG A 10 49.65 10.45 -26.66
CA ARG A 10 48.98 11.50 -27.45
C ARG A 10 49.34 11.44 -28.94
N ARG A 11 50.59 11.12 -29.28
CA ARG A 11 51.02 10.93 -30.68
C ARG A 11 50.36 9.72 -31.33
N GLN A 12 50.27 8.60 -30.61
CA GLN A 12 49.60 7.39 -31.09
C GLN A 12 48.08 7.58 -31.31
N ILE A 13 47.43 8.37 -30.44
CA ILE A 13 46.02 8.74 -30.59
C ILE A 13 45.82 9.69 -31.79
N LYS A 14 46.72 10.67 -31.99
CA LYS A 14 46.65 11.62 -33.12
C LYS A 14 46.96 10.95 -34.47
N ALA A 15 47.82 9.93 -34.46
CA ALA A 15 48.13 9.09 -35.62
C ALA A 15 47.04 8.03 -35.93
N GLY A 16 45.90 8.04 -35.22
CA GLY A 16 44.79 7.11 -35.46
C GLY A 16 45.06 5.65 -35.05
N LYS A 17 46.28 5.31 -34.59
CA LYS A 17 46.67 3.97 -34.16
C LYS A 17 45.98 3.53 -32.86
N ILE A 18 45.53 4.49 -32.05
CA ILE A 18 44.73 4.23 -30.84
C ILE A 18 43.42 5.00 -30.97
N LYS A 19 42.33 4.29 -31.28
CA LYS A 19 40.97 4.84 -31.18
C LYS A 19 40.70 5.17 -29.72
N LYS A 20 40.39 6.43 -29.39
CA LYS A 20 39.86 6.77 -28.07
C LYS A 20 38.60 5.91 -27.87
N PRO A 21 38.41 5.25 -26.72
CA PRO A 21 37.13 4.63 -26.43
C PRO A 21 36.10 5.76 -26.42
N SER A 22 35.29 5.86 -27.47
CA SER A 22 34.15 6.75 -27.45
C SER A 22 33.20 6.18 -26.42
N LYS A 23 32.84 7.00 -25.43
CA LYS A 23 31.77 6.70 -24.47
C LYS A 23 30.48 6.60 -25.29
N LYS A 24 30.24 5.47 -25.94
CA LYS A 24 28.93 5.12 -26.49
C LYS A 24 28.06 4.86 -25.28
N ILE A 25 27.44 5.92 -24.78
CA ILE A 25 26.34 5.81 -23.82
C ILE A 25 25.26 5.05 -24.59
N ASN A 26 25.04 3.79 -24.24
CA ASN A 26 23.94 2.99 -24.80
C ASN A 26 22.63 3.59 -24.30
N TRP A 27 22.14 4.62 -25.01
CA TRP A 27 20.89 5.30 -24.74
C TRP A 27 19.69 4.35 -24.65
N LEU A 28 19.73 3.25 -25.41
CA LEU A 28 18.74 2.17 -25.37
C LEU A 28 18.69 1.45 -24.01
N GLY A 29 19.82 1.35 -23.30
CA GLY A 29 19.85 0.79 -21.95
C GLY A 29 19.29 1.76 -20.92
N PHE A 30 19.54 3.06 -21.10
CA PHE A 30 19.03 4.10 -20.20
C PHE A 30 17.50 4.25 -20.31
N SER A 31 16.94 4.19 -21.52
CA SER A 31 15.49 4.22 -21.73
C SER A 31 14.80 2.99 -21.14
N ALA A 32 15.39 1.81 -21.26
CA ALA A 32 14.84 0.58 -20.66
C ALA A 32 14.80 0.65 -19.13
N ILE A 33 15.84 1.19 -18.49
CA ILE A 33 15.87 1.38 -17.03
C ILE A 33 14.78 2.37 -16.59
N LEU A 34 14.58 3.45 -17.35
CA LEU A 34 13.55 4.45 -17.05
C LEU A 34 12.13 3.86 -17.16
N ILE A 35 11.86 3.08 -18.22
CA ILE A 35 10.58 2.38 -18.41
C ILE A 35 10.35 1.38 -17.27
N ALA A 36 11.36 0.61 -16.88
CA ALA A 36 11.25 -0.31 -15.75
C ALA A 36 10.96 0.42 -14.42
N PHE A 37 11.57 1.59 -14.20
CA PHE A 37 11.29 2.41 -13.02
C PHE A 37 9.87 2.97 -13.00
N PHE A 38 9.36 3.48 -14.13
CA PHE A 38 7.97 3.94 -14.25
C PHE A 38 6.97 2.78 -14.15
N ALA A 39 7.31 1.60 -14.65
CA ALA A 39 6.48 0.41 -14.49
C ALA A 39 6.41 -0.03 -13.02
N LEU A 40 7.53 -0.04 -12.30
CA LEU A 40 7.59 -0.33 -10.87
C LEU A 40 6.87 0.74 -10.02
N ALA A 41 7.04 2.03 -10.35
CA ALA A 41 6.34 3.11 -9.67
C ALA A 41 4.83 3.08 -9.95
N GLY A 42 4.45 2.77 -11.20
CA GLY A 42 3.07 2.61 -11.63
C GLY A 42 2.40 1.46 -10.91
N THR A 43 3.02 0.28 -10.84
CA THR A 43 2.48 -0.84 -10.08
C THR A 43 2.32 -0.48 -8.61
N VAL A 44 3.35 0.08 -7.95
CA VAL A 44 3.26 0.51 -6.55
C VAL A 44 2.12 1.51 -6.34
N TYR A 45 1.92 2.48 -7.24
CA TYR A 45 0.83 3.44 -7.15
C TYR A 45 -0.56 2.80 -7.34
N PHE A 46 -0.73 1.93 -8.33
CA PHE A 46 -1.98 1.19 -8.55
C PHE A 46 -2.29 0.22 -7.39
N TYR A 47 -1.29 -0.42 -6.79
CA TYR A 47 -1.46 -1.29 -5.62
C TYR A 47 -1.71 -0.51 -4.31
N SER A 48 -1.24 0.74 -4.24
CA SER A 48 -1.44 1.61 -3.07
C SER A 48 -2.73 2.44 -3.14
N SER A 49 -3.37 2.50 -4.31
CA SER A 49 -4.62 3.23 -4.46
C SER A 49 -5.75 2.46 -3.76
N PRO A 50 -6.49 3.08 -2.81
CA PRO A 50 -7.52 2.38 -2.06
C PRO A 50 -8.62 1.90 -3.00
N ILE A 51 -8.63 0.59 -3.25
CA ILE A 51 -9.63 -0.12 -4.04
C ILE A 51 -10.98 0.10 -3.35
N ALA A 52 -11.92 0.71 -4.10
CA ALA A 52 -13.33 0.93 -3.82
C ALA A 52 -13.76 0.73 -2.35
N THR A 53 -14.03 1.83 -1.64
CA THR A 53 -14.54 1.73 -0.28
C THR A 53 -16.02 1.42 -0.26
N GLU A 54 -16.35 0.18 0.09
CA GLU A 54 -17.72 -0.31 0.20
C GLU A 54 -18.25 -0.12 1.63
N PHE A 55 -19.53 0.25 1.77
CA PHE A 55 -20.19 0.33 3.07
C PHE A 55 -21.09 -0.88 3.26
N VAL A 56 -20.89 -1.61 4.35
CA VAL A 56 -21.67 -2.78 4.71
C VAL A 56 -22.36 -2.58 6.05
N PHE A 57 -23.52 -3.21 6.22
CA PHE A 57 -24.28 -3.17 7.46
C PHE A 57 -24.28 -4.55 8.11
N GLY A 58 -24.19 -4.57 9.44
CA GLY A 58 -24.25 -5.81 10.21
C GLY A 58 -24.88 -5.61 11.57
N LYS A 59 -25.31 -6.72 12.18
CA LYS A 59 -25.91 -6.75 13.52
C LYS A 59 -24.87 -7.18 14.55
N VAL A 60 -24.80 -6.47 15.66
CA VAL A 60 -23.91 -6.83 16.78
C VAL A 60 -24.43 -8.09 17.44
N THR A 61 -23.64 -9.17 17.43
CA THR A 61 -24.04 -10.47 18.00
C THR A 61 -23.37 -10.74 19.34
N MET A 62 -22.15 -10.26 19.54
CA MET A 62 -21.40 -10.43 20.78
C MET A 62 -20.59 -9.16 21.07
N LEU A 63 -20.69 -8.70 22.31
CA LEU A 63 -19.85 -7.63 22.84
C LEU A 63 -18.70 -8.31 23.58
N ASN A 64 -17.48 -8.15 23.10
CA ASN A 64 -16.31 -8.69 23.77
C ASN A 64 -15.51 -7.53 24.36
N ASP A 65 -15.59 -7.35 25.67
CA ASP A 65 -14.95 -6.23 26.36
C ASP A 65 -13.45 -6.50 26.56
N THR A 66 -12.75 -6.85 25.49
CA THR A 66 -11.30 -6.81 25.44
C THR A 66 -10.89 -5.35 25.20
N THR A 67 -10.63 -4.63 26.29
CA THR A 67 -9.97 -3.33 26.23
C THR A 67 -8.57 -3.49 25.64
N SER A 68 -8.23 -2.69 24.64
CA SER A 68 -6.82 -2.55 24.23
C SER A 68 -5.98 -2.08 25.42
N THR A 69 -4.67 -2.31 25.39
CA THR A 69 -3.72 -1.84 26.42
C THR A 69 -3.79 -0.32 26.66
N SER A 70 -4.32 0.43 25.68
CA SER A 70 -4.59 1.88 25.75
C SER A 70 -6.00 2.27 26.22
N GLY A 71 -6.88 1.30 26.51
CA GLY A 71 -8.25 1.50 27.00
C GLY A 71 -9.23 2.14 26.01
N SER A 72 -8.81 2.46 24.78
CA SER A 72 -9.58 3.32 23.86
C SER A 72 -10.53 2.57 22.93
N ARG A 73 -10.39 1.25 22.80
CA ARG A 73 -11.17 0.43 21.87
C ARG A 73 -11.79 -0.78 22.56
N ARG A 74 -13.02 -1.09 22.16
CA ARG A 74 -13.78 -2.30 22.50
C ARG A 74 -13.91 -3.14 21.24
N TRP A 75 -13.75 -4.46 21.33
CA TRP A 75 -13.95 -5.32 20.17
C TRP A 75 -15.35 -5.94 20.19
N VAL A 76 -16.06 -5.90 19.07
CA VAL A 76 -17.35 -6.58 18.97
C VAL A 76 -17.34 -7.54 17.81
N VAL A 77 -18.17 -8.57 17.90
CA VAL A 77 -18.46 -9.46 16.79
C VAL A 77 -19.75 -8.98 16.13
N VAL A 78 -19.65 -8.71 14.83
CA VAL A 78 -20.76 -8.29 13.99
C VAL A 78 -21.08 -9.39 13.00
N LYS A 79 -22.36 -9.77 12.91
CA LYS A 79 -22.87 -10.62 11.84
C LYS A 79 -23.29 -9.75 10.66
N LEU A 80 -22.64 -9.94 9.53
CA LEU A 80 -22.96 -9.27 8.27
C LEU A 80 -24.22 -9.90 7.63
N LYS A 81 -24.80 -9.22 6.63
CA LYS A 81 -25.99 -9.70 5.89
C LYS A 81 -25.74 -11.00 5.12
N ASP A 82 -24.51 -11.22 4.66
CA ASP A 82 -24.06 -12.44 3.98
C ASP A 82 -23.84 -13.63 4.94
N GLY A 83 -24.09 -13.44 6.25
CA GLY A 83 -23.94 -14.48 7.26
C GLY A 83 -22.55 -14.57 7.88
N ARG A 84 -21.55 -13.85 7.36
CA ARG A 84 -20.19 -13.84 7.92
C ARG A 84 -20.14 -13.13 9.27
N PHE A 85 -19.24 -13.58 10.13
CA PHE A 85 -18.94 -12.93 11.40
C PHE A 85 -17.59 -12.21 11.30
N VAL A 86 -17.58 -10.94 11.67
CA VAL A 86 -16.38 -10.11 11.63
C VAL A 86 -16.14 -9.46 12.98
N GLN A 87 -14.88 -9.44 13.41
CA GLN A 87 -14.48 -8.73 14.62
C GLN A 87 -14.13 -7.29 14.27
N VAL A 88 -14.75 -6.32 14.95
CA VAL A 88 -14.58 -4.90 14.68
C VAL A 88 -14.20 -4.17 15.95
N ALA A 89 -13.16 -3.36 15.89
CA ALA A 89 -12.82 -2.43 16.95
C ALA A 89 -13.74 -1.20 16.90
N LEU A 90 -14.44 -0.97 18.00
CA LEU A 90 -15.33 0.17 18.23
C LEU A 90 -14.70 1.16 19.23
N PRO A 91 -14.95 2.46 19.07
CA PRO A 91 -14.60 3.44 20.10
C PRO A 91 -15.38 3.17 21.39
N LYS A 92 -14.71 3.19 22.56
CA LYS A 92 -15.31 2.90 23.87
C LYS A 92 -16.44 3.86 24.25
N GLN A 93 -16.43 5.08 23.71
CA GLN A 93 -17.46 6.11 23.93
C GLN A 93 -18.87 5.72 23.45
N PHE A 94 -18.99 4.71 22.58
CA PHE A 94 -20.27 4.24 22.10
C PHE A 94 -20.68 2.97 22.86
N THR A 95 -21.79 3.05 23.57
CA THR A 95 -22.45 1.91 24.20
C THR A 95 -23.44 1.31 23.20
N PHE A 96 -23.26 0.04 22.85
CA PHE A 96 -24.14 -0.67 21.91
C PHE A 96 -24.87 -1.78 22.62
N GLU A 97 -26.11 -1.99 22.22
CA GLU A 97 -26.88 -3.16 22.64
C GLU A 97 -26.66 -4.30 21.65
N LYS A 98 -26.73 -5.53 22.17
CA LYS A 98 -26.78 -6.73 21.33
C LYS A 98 -27.98 -6.62 20.39
N GLY A 99 -27.78 -6.83 19.10
CA GLY A 99 -28.81 -6.68 18.07
C GLY A 99 -28.81 -5.33 17.35
N ALA A 100 -28.05 -4.34 17.85
CA ALA A 100 -27.92 -3.05 17.17
C ALA A 100 -27.32 -3.20 15.76
N THR A 101 -27.79 -2.39 14.81
CA THR A 101 -27.28 -2.37 13.44
C THR A 101 -26.17 -1.33 13.32
N VAL A 102 -24.99 -1.79 12.91
CA VAL A 102 -23.80 -0.95 12.72
C VAL A 102 -23.43 -0.83 11.25
N LYS A 103 -22.95 0.35 10.86
CA LYS A 103 -22.40 0.63 9.54
C LYS A 103 -20.89 0.52 9.59
N LEU A 104 -20.37 -0.39 8.78
CA LEU A 104 -18.95 -0.67 8.63
C LEU A 104 -18.48 -0.22 7.25
N ARG A 105 -17.26 0.29 7.18
CA ARG A 105 -16.52 0.52 5.94
C ARG A 105 -15.64 -0.68 5.70
N LYS A 106 -15.89 -1.37 4.59
CA LYS A 106 -15.02 -2.42 4.08
C LYS A 106 -13.87 -1.74 3.33
N VAL A 107 -12.65 -2.09 3.71
CA VAL A 107 -11.41 -1.59 3.11
C VAL A 107 -10.63 -2.81 2.65
N THR A 108 -10.56 -3.01 1.34
CA THR A 108 -9.76 -4.09 0.74
C THR A 108 -8.32 -3.61 0.60
N THR A 109 -7.37 -4.26 1.27
CA THR A 109 -5.95 -3.93 1.13
C THR A 109 -5.35 -4.61 -0.09
N GLY A 110 -4.59 -3.86 -0.89
CA GLY A 110 -4.14 -4.25 -2.24
C GLY A 110 -3.13 -5.38 -2.33
N LEU A 111 -2.58 -5.88 -1.21
CA LEU A 111 -1.54 -6.91 -1.21
C LEU A 111 -2.07 -8.35 -1.09
N PHE A 112 -3.24 -8.56 -0.49
CA PHE A 112 -3.79 -9.90 -0.26
C PHE A 112 -5.31 -10.02 -0.45
N GLY A 113 -5.96 -8.94 -0.91
CA GLY A 113 -7.42 -8.86 -0.88
C GLY A 113 -7.98 -8.94 0.55
N ALA A 114 -7.15 -8.68 1.56
CA ALA A 114 -7.56 -8.78 2.95
C ALA A 114 -8.62 -7.70 3.23
N GLU A 115 -9.78 -8.15 3.67
CA GLU A 115 -10.93 -7.29 3.96
C GLU A 115 -10.80 -6.78 5.40
N LEU A 116 -10.54 -5.48 5.55
CA LEU A 116 -10.57 -4.80 6.83
C LEU A 116 -11.92 -4.11 7.01
N PHE A 117 -12.57 -4.35 8.15
CA PHE A 117 -13.83 -3.71 8.50
C PHE A 117 -13.57 -2.61 9.53
N ARG A 118 -13.85 -1.37 9.17
CA ARG A 118 -13.74 -0.21 10.06
C ARG A 118 -15.13 0.30 10.45
N PHE A 119 -15.32 0.58 11.72
CA PHE A 119 -16.57 1.21 12.17
C PHE A 119 -16.69 2.65 11.66
N VAL A 120 -17.88 3.01 11.17
CA VAL A 120 -18.19 4.37 10.67
C VAL A 120 -19.25 5.02 11.53
N GLY A 121 -20.30 4.27 11.87
CA GLY A 121 -21.43 4.79 12.61
C GLY A 121 -22.42 3.69 12.92
N TYR A 122 -23.47 4.05 13.66
CA TYR A 122 -24.53 3.13 14.02
C TYR A 122 -25.88 3.79 13.79
N GLN A 123 -26.88 2.97 13.49
CA GLN A 123 -28.25 3.41 13.39
C GLN A 123 -28.93 3.01 14.70
N LYS A 124 -29.23 3.99 15.55
CA LYS A 124 -30.03 3.76 16.75
C LYS A 124 -31.43 3.36 16.27
N ASN A 125 -31.87 2.14 16.59
CA ASN A 125 -33.26 1.77 16.40
C ASN A 125 -34.07 2.69 17.33
N GLN A 126 -34.76 3.67 16.76
CA GLN A 126 -35.84 4.36 17.45
C GLN A 126 -37.01 3.38 17.43
N LEU A 127 -37.17 2.63 18.52
CA LEU A 127 -38.42 1.96 18.85
C LEU A 127 -39.37 3.00 19.42
#